data_AF-A0A945GN74-F1
#
_entry.id   AF-A0A945GN74-F1
#
_cell.length_a   1.000
_cell.length_b   1.000
_cell.length_c   1.000
_cell.angle_alpha   90.00
_cell.angle_beta   90.00
_cell.angle_gamma   90.00
#
_symmetry.space_group_name_H-M   'P 1'
#
loop_
_entity.id
_entity.type
_entity.pdbx_description
1 polymer ?
#
loop_
_entity_poly.entity_id
_entity_poly.type
_entity_poly.pdbx_seq_one_letter_code
_entity_poly.pdbx_strand_id
1 'polypeptide(L)'
;GRACAIMNPYYAVLFAPAVEEELRMVGNIFKEAGFIEADVDGLSGRALGMAVAEGMIGFERKIGSPATLGEVPGFTDGHIERALTAAKNPQLKMKLENMPVKLTAETVDEHMGPVLQAAKTGDLELIVNV
;
A
#
# COMPACT_ATOMS: atom_id res chain seq x y z
N GLY A 1 8.99 0.23 11.89
CA GLY A 1 8.42 1.58 12.06
C GLY A 1 8.29 2.28 10.73
N ARG A 2 9.29 3.08 10.33
CA ARG A 2 9.23 3.98 9.16
C ARG A 2 8.91 3.28 7.82
N ALA A 3 9.52 2.12 7.54
CA ALA A 3 9.21 1.37 6.33
C ALA A 3 7.74 0.92 6.26
N CYS A 4 7.15 0.50 7.39
CA CYS A 4 5.75 0.12 7.44
C CYS A 4 4.84 1.32 7.24
N ALA A 5 5.17 2.48 7.84
CA ALA A 5 4.42 3.72 7.60
C ALA A 5 4.34 4.01 6.09
N ILE A 6 5.50 4.13 5.44
CA ILE A 6 5.59 4.43 4.00
C ILE A 6 4.85 3.39 3.16
N MET A 7 4.94 2.10 3.49
CA MET A 7 4.36 1.04 2.64
C MET A 7 2.87 0.83 2.84
N ASN A 8 2.32 1.14 4.02
CA ASN A 8 0.93 0.85 4.35
C ASN A 8 -0.09 1.51 3.40
N PRO A 9 0.05 2.79 3.00
CA PRO A 9 -0.86 3.40 2.02
C PRO A 9 -0.96 2.58 0.73
N TYR A 10 0.18 2.11 0.20
CA TYR A 10 0.21 1.38 -1.07
C TYR A 10 -0.38 -0.03 -0.92
N TYR A 11 -0.13 -0.73 0.19
CA TYR A 11 -0.77 -2.01 0.44
C TYR A 11 -2.26 -1.91 0.78
N ALA A 12 -2.70 -0.79 1.37
CA ALA A 12 -4.12 -0.53 1.60
C ALA A 12 -4.90 -0.53 0.29
N VAL A 13 -4.35 0.07 -0.78
CA VAL A 13 -4.95 0.01 -2.11
C VAL A 13 -5.01 -1.43 -2.63
N LEU A 14 -3.90 -2.17 -2.59
CA LEU A 14 -3.85 -3.56 -3.08
C LEU A 14 -4.88 -4.44 -2.38
N PHE A 15 -4.95 -4.36 -1.05
CA PHE A 15 -5.79 -5.22 -0.23
C PHE A 15 -7.24 -4.77 -0.16
N ALA A 16 -7.58 -3.58 -0.66
CA ALA A 16 -8.90 -2.98 -0.45
C ALA A 16 -10.10 -3.89 -0.75
N PRO A 17 -10.13 -4.69 -1.83
CA PRO A 17 -11.25 -5.60 -2.09
C PRO A 17 -11.45 -6.69 -1.03
N ALA A 18 -10.42 -6.99 -0.23
CA ALA A 18 -10.43 -8.06 0.77
C ALA A 18 -10.60 -7.57 2.22
N VAL A 19 -10.45 -6.26 2.47
CA VAL A 19 -10.46 -5.67 3.84
C VAL A 19 -11.27 -4.37 3.91
N GLU A 20 -12.41 -4.31 3.20
CA GLU A 20 -13.22 -3.08 3.16
C GLU A 20 -13.70 -2.60 4.53
N GLU A 21 -14.08 -3.52 5.42
CA GLU A 21 -14.57 -3.18 6.76
C GLU A 21 -13.48 -2.47 7.58
N GLU A 22 -12.27 -3.04 7.57
CA GLU A 22 -11.12 -2.46 8.24
C GLU A 22 -10.70 -1.13 7.61
N LEU A 23 -10.78 -1.01 6.27
CA LEU A 23 -10.50 0.24 5.58
C LEU A 23 -11.52 1.33 5.88
N ARG A 24 -12.80 1.00 6.04
CA ARG A 24 -13.80 1.99 6.48
C ARG A 24 -13.51 2.50 7.88
N MET A 25 -13.17 1.60 8.80
CA MET A 25 -12.77 1.98 10.16
C MET A 25 -11.59 2.95 10.14
N VAL A 26 -10.51 2.60 9.44
CA VAL A 26 -9.31 3.45 9.33
C VAL A 26 -9.59 4.74 8.56
N GLY A 27 -10.36 4.65 7.47
CA GLY A 27 -10.74 5.79 6.65
C GLY A 27 -11.56 6.82 7.43
N ASN A 28 -12.49 6.38 8.27
CA ASN A 28 -13.27 7.27 9.12
C ASN A 28 -12.40 7.99 10.16
N ILE A 29 -11.35 7.34 10.69
CA ILE A 29 -10.37 8.02 11.56
C ILE A 29 -9.62 9.14 10.79
N PHE A 30 -9.19 8.88 9.55
CA PHE A 30 -8.53 9.90 8.73
C PHE A 30 -9.49 11.01 8.29
N LYS A 31 -10.75 10.70 8.04
CA LYS A 31 -11.82 11.67 7.77
C LYS A 31 -12.07 12.58 8.96
N GLU A 32 -12.23 12.02 10.16
CA GLU A 32 -12.38 12.79 11.41
C GLU A 32 -11.19 13.71 11.68
N ALA A 33 -9.98 13.26 11.32
CA ALA A 33 -8.76 14.04 11.42
C ALA A 33 -8.57 15.07 10.28
N GLY A 34 -9.47 15.12 9.30
CA GLY A 34 -9.46 16.10 8.20
C GLY A 34 -8.53 15.75 7.04
N PHE A 35 -8.13 14.49 6.90
CA PHE A 35 -7.27 14.02 5.80
C PHE A 35 -8.04 13.38 4.64
N ILE A 36 -9.34 13.10 4.80
CA ILE A 36 -10.20 12.56 3.74
C ILE A 36 -11.47 13.40 3.67
N GLU A 37 -11.79 13.93 2.49
CA GLU A 37 -13.02 14.70 2.25
C GLU A 37 -14.17 13.81 1.76
N ALA A 38 -13.85 12.67 1.15
CA ALA A 38 -14.83 11.77 0.54
C ALA A 38 -15.76 11.10 1.58
N ASP A 39 -16.90 10.60 1.09
CA ASP A 39 -17.76 9.73 1.87
C ASP A 39 -17.22 8.30 1.93
N VAL A 40 -16.37 8.03 2.93
CA VAL A 40 -15.71 6.72 3.12
C VAL A 40 -16.72 5.57 3.14
N ASP A 41 -17.88 5.75 3.77
CA ASP A 41 -18.91 4.72 3.87
C ASP A 41 -19.65 4.47 2.54
N GLY A 42 -19.56 5.41 1.59
CA GLY A 42 -20.10 5.27 0.24
C GLY A 42 -19.12 4.68 -0.79
N LEU A 43 -17.83 4.55 -0.46
CA LEU A 43 -16.81 4.00 -1.36
C LEU A 43 -16.70 2.47 -1.21
N SER A 44 -16.12 1.77 -2.17
CA SER A 44 -15.82 0.33 -2.08
C SER A 44 -14.59 -0.04 -2.92
N GLY A 45 -14.06 -1.25 -2.68
CA GLY A 45 -12.92 -1.82 -3.38
C GLY A 45 -11.76 -0.83 -3.56
N ARG A 46 -11.27 -0.71 -4.80
CA ARG A 46 -10.17 0.19 -5.16
C ARG A 46 -10.43 1.63 -4.73
N ALA A 47 -11.64 2.16 -4.96
CA ALA A 47 -11.94 3.56 -4.68
C ALA A 47 -11.84 3.87 -3.17
N LEU A 48 -12.29 2.94 -2.33
CA LEU A 48 -12.09 3.02 -0.87
C LEU A 48 -10.61 2.98 -0.51
N GLY A 49 -9.87 2.01 -1.07
CA GLY A 49 -8.43 1.89 -0.85
C GLY A 49 -7.64 3.14 -1.21
N MET A 50 -7.94 3.75 -2.36
CA MET A 50 -7.30 4.99 -2.82
C MET A 50 -7.57 6.16 -1.88
N ALA A 51 -8.84 6.40 -1.52
CA ALA A 51 -9.19 7.50 -0.62
C ALA A 51 -8.50 7.36 0.75
N VAL A 52 -8.43 6.14 1.28
CA VAL A 52 -7.72 5.87 2.54
C VAL A 52 -6.20 6.08 2.37
N ALA A 53 -5.60 5.57 1.31
CA ALA A 53 -4.17 5.73 1.03
C ALA A 53 -3.77 7.20 0.88
N GLU A 54 -4.58 8.00 0.17
CA GLU A 54 -4.37 9.44 0.05
C GLU A 54 -4.43 10.15 1.40
N GLY A 55 -5.39 9.79 2.26
CA GLY A 55 -5.48 10.30 3.62
C GLY A 55 -4.24 9.96 4.47
N MET A 56 -3.76 8.71 4.37
CA MET A 56 -2.54 8.27 5.05
C MET A 56 -1.31 9.05 4.57
N ILE A 57 -1.13 9.21 3.26
CA ILE A 57 -0.03 9.99 2.66
C ILE A 57 -0.10 11.46 3.08
N GLY A 58 -1.31 12.04 3.10
CA GLY A 58 -1.55 13.40 3.57
C GLY A 58 -1.10 13.59 5.02
N PHE A 59 -1.42 12.63 5.88
CA PHE A 59 -0.97 12.62 7.27
C PHE A 59 0.56 12.50 7.40
N GLU A 60 1.19 11.58 6.67
CA GLU A 60 2.65 11.42 6.68
C GLU A 60 3.37 12.71 6.29
N ARG A 61 2.90 13.37 5.23
CA ARG A 61 3.42 14.67 4.80
C ARG A 61 3.22 15.74 5.87
N LYS A 62 2.04 15.78 6.50
CA LYS A 62 1.71 16.76 7.53
C LYS A 62 2.66 16.68 8.74
N ILE A 63 3.11 15.48 9.11
CA ILE A 63 4.04 15.27 10.23
C ILE A 63 5.52 15.33 9.82
N GLY A 64 5.82 15.64 8.54
CA GLY A 64 7.20 15.72 8.03
C GLY A 64 7.88 14.35 7.87
N SER A 65 7.10 13.27 7.77
CA SER A 65 7.63 11.95 7.41
C SER A 65 7.72 11.81 5.88
N PRO A 66 8.70 11.05 5.37
CA PRO A 66 8.63 10.58 3.98
C PRO A 66 7.33 9.84 3.74
N ALA A 67 6.69 10.10 2.59
CA ALA A 67 5.49 9.43 2.10
C ALA A 67 5.78 8.48 0.92
N THR A 68 7.00 8.52 0.38
CA THR A 68 7.46 7.60 -0.66
C THR A 68 8.79 6.96 -0.28
N LEU A 69 9.09 5.80 -0.84
CA LEU A 69 10.41 5.19 -0.76
C LEU A 69 11.47 6.05 -1.47
N GLY A 70 11.10 6.76 -2.54
CA GLY A 70 12.01 7.65 -3.28
C GLY A 70 12.53 8.83 -2.46
N GLU A 71 11.81 9.25 -1.42
CA GLU A 71 12.23 10.29 -0.47
C GLU A 71 13.22 9.77 0.59
N VAL A 72 13.44 8.45 0.69
CA VAL A 72 14.38 7.86 1.64
C VAL A 72 15.80 7.94 1.07
N PRO A 73 16.76 8.59 1.76
CA PRO A 73 18.13 8.69 1.28
C PRO A 73 18.76 7.33 0.99
N GLY A 74 19.28 7.16 -0.22
CA GLY A 74 19.92 5.92 -0.67
C GLY A 74 18.97 4.86 -1.20
N PHE A 75 17.66 5.11 -1.27
CA PHE A 75 16.74 4.21 -1.98
C PHE A 75 17.04 4.19 -3.48
N THR A 76 16.96 3.00 -4.10
CA THR A 76 17.27 2.76 -5.52
C THR A 76 16.43 1.61 -6.04
N ASP A 77 16.32 1.47 -7.37
CA ASP A 77 15.59 0.35 -8.01
C ASP A 77 16.14 -1.03 -7.63
N GLY A 78 17.44 -1.12 -7.32
CA GLY A 78 18.02 -2.36 -6.79
C GLY A 78 17.41 -2.81 -5.45
N HIS A 79 16.75 -1.92 -4.69
CA HIS A 79 15.98 -2.30 -3.50
C HIS A 79 14.67 -3.00 -3.87
N ILE A 80 14.01 -2.55 -4.95
CA ILE A 80 12.78 -3.17 -5.47
C ILE A 80 13.09 -4.57 -6.00
N GLU A 81 14.15 -4.71 -6.81
CA GLU A 81 14.60 -6.00 -7.34
C GLU A 81 14.90 -7.00 -6.22
N ARG A 82 15.59 -6.56 -5.17
CA ARG A 82 15.89 -7.40 -3.99
C ARG A 82 14.62 -7.76 -3.22
N ALA A 83 13.67 -6.85 -3.08
CA ALA A 83 12.40 -7.12 -2.39
C ALA A 83 11.56 -8.18 -3.13
N LEU A 84 11.44 -8.06 -4.46
CA LEU A 84 10.73 -9.05 -5.28
C LEU A 84 11.44 -10.41 -5.27
N THR A 85 12.77 -10.41 -5.38
CA THR A 85 13.56 -11.64 -5.27
C THR A 85 13.37 -12.31 -3.90
N ALA A 86 13.39 -11.52 -2.82
CA ALA A 86 13.19 -12.02 -1.48
C ALA A 86 11.77 -12.57 -1.28
N ALA A 87 10.74 -11.89 -1.80
CA ALA A 87 9.35 -12.33 -1.71
C ALA A 87 9.13 -13.72 -2.33
N LYS A 88 9.84 -14.04 -3.43
CA LYS A 88 9.80 -15.36 -4.08
C LYS A 88 10.53 -16.48 -3.34
N ASN A 89 11.17 -16.18 -2.21
CA ASN A 89 11.84 -17.21 -1.41
C ASN A 89 10.81 -18.26 -0.95
N PRO A 90 11.04 -19.57 -1.19
CA PRO A 90 10.12 -20.64 -0.78
C PRO A 90 9.75 -20.62 0.71
N GLN A 91 10.63 -20.10 1.57
CA GLN A 91 10.36 -19.95 3.01
C GLN A 91 9.25 -18.93 3.31
N LEU A 92 8.94 -18.03 2.38
CA LEU A 92 7.88 -17.04 2.51
C LEU A 92 6.56 -17.49 1.87
N LYS A 93 6.51 -18.66 1.23
CA LYS A 93 5.32 -19.17 0.52
C LYS A 93 4.05 -19.08 1.39
N MET A 94 4.08 -19.67 2.59
CA MET A 94 2.94 -19.64 3.50
C MET A 94 2.54 -18.22 3.92
N LYS A 95 3.48 -17.27 3.97
CA LYS A 95 3.15 -15.87 4.32
C LYS A 95 2.41 -15.18 3.17
N LEU A 96 2.85 -15.39 1.93
CA LEU A 96 2.19 -14.83 0.74
C LEU A 96 0.78 -15.39 0.54
N GLU A 97 0.61 -16.70 0.74
CA GLU A 97 -0.67 -17.38 0.57
C GLU A 97 -1.69 -17.03 1.67
N ASN A 98 -1.23 -16.51 2.81
CA ASN A 98 -2.07 -16.08 3.94
C ASN A 98 -2.31 -14.55 3.97
N MET A 99 -1.83 -13.79 2.97
CA MET A 99 -2.18 -12.37 2.85
C MET A 99 -3.67 -12.19 2.51
N PRO A 100 -4.27 -11.03 2.84
CA PRO A 100 -5.68 -10.75 2.52
C PRO A 100 -5.99 -10.92 1.03
N VAL A 101 -5.10 -10.44 0.16
CA VAL A 101 -5.03 -10.83 -1.25
C VAL A 101 -3.92 -11.85 -1.39
N LYS A 102 -4.29 -13.08 -1.77
CA LYS A 102 -3.35 -14.19 -1.87
C LYS A 102 -2.34 -13.92 -2.98
N LEU A 103 -1.06 -14.08 -2.65
CA LEU A 103 0.02 -13.99 -3.61
C LEU A 103 0.80 -15.31 -3.65
N THR A 104 1.45 -15.56 -4.77
CA THR A 104 2.36 -16.69 -4.98
C THR A 104 3.68 -16.19 -5.57
N ALA A 105 4.71 -17.02 -5.58
CA ALA A 105 6.00 -16.62 -6.15
C ALA A 105 5.89 -16.22 -7.65
N GLU A 106 4.92 -16.79 -8.36
CA GLU A 106 4.63 -16.53 -9.77
C GLU A 106 3.90 -15.19 -9.99
N THR A 107 3.07 -14.77 -9.03
CA THR A 107 2.21 -13.56 -9.15
C THR A 107 2.78 -12.35 -8.42
N VAL A 108 3.85 -12.52 -7.63
CA VAL A 108 4.52 -11.42 -6.91
C VAL A 108 4.96 -10.29 -7.85
N ASP A 109 5.53 -10.59 -9.01
CA ASP A 109 5.96 -9.51 -9.93
C ASP A 109 4.77 -8.72 -10.47
N GLU A 110 3.66 -9.40 -10.74
CA GLU A 110 2.44 -8.82 -11.32
C GLU A 110 1.70 -7.92 -10.33
N HIS A 111 1.67 -8.29 -9.04
CA HIS A 111 0.89 -7.56 -8.03
C HIS A 111 1.74 -6.77 -7.04
N MET A 112 2.83 -7.35 -6.52
CA MET A 112 3.72 -6.64 -5.59
C MET A 112 4.66 -5.68 -6.31
N GLY A 113 5.08 -6.00 -7.54
CA GLY A 113 5.91 -5.12 -8.36
C GLY A 113 5.31 -3.72 -8.53
N PRO A 114 4.06 -3.60 -9.00
CA PRO A 114 3.41 -2.31 -9.12
C PRO A 114 3.18 -1.58 -7.79
N VAL A 115 2.93 -2.29 -6.67
CA VAL A 115 2.89 -1.67 -5.33
C VAL A 115 4.22 -1.03 -4.96
N LEU A 116 5.35 -1.69 -5.23
CA LEU A 116 6.68 -1.13 -4.94
C LEU A 116 7.02 0.06 -5.85
N GLN A 117 6.56 0.05 -7.10
CA GLN A 117 6.71 1.19 -8.01
C GLN A 117 5.83 2.37 -7.61
N ALA A 118 4.60 2.11 -7.18
CA ALA A 118 3.73 3.12 -6.57
C ALA A 118 4.40 3.71 -5.34
N ALA A 119 4.93 2.86 -4.44
CA ALA A 119 5.62 3.30 -3.24
C ALA A 119 6.89 4.13 -3.52
N LYS A 120 7.59 3.86 -4.62
CA LYS A 120 8.74 4.65 -5.07
C LYS A 120 8.33 6.05 -5.52
N THR A 121 7.22 6.17 -6.26
CA THR A 121 6.85 7.38 -7.00
C THR A 121 5.77 8.22 -6.32
N GLY A 122 4.98 7.63 -5.43
CA GLY A 122 3.75 8.19 -4.91
C GLY A 122 2.53 7.99 -5.83
N ASP A 123 2.69 7.29 -6.95
CA ASP A 123 1.62 7.08 -7.92
C ASP A 123 0.80 5.83 -7.59
N LEU A 124 -0.33 6.04 -6.90
CA LEU A 124 -1.26 4.97 -6.52
C LEU A 124 -1.91 4.29 -7.74
N GLU A 125 -1.95 4.94 -8.92
CA GLU A 125 -2.59 4.37 -10.10
C GLU A 125 -1.86 3.14 -10.64
N LEU A 126 -0.56 3.02 -10.35
CA LEU A 126 0.24 1.86 -10.74
C LEU A 126 -0.26 0.56 -10.10
N ILE A 127 -0.95 0.63 -8.97
CA ILE A 127 -1.38 -0.56 -8.22
C ILE A 127 -2.49 -1.27 -9.00
N VAL A 128 -2.38 -2.58 -9.18
CA VAL A 128 -3.40 -3.40 -9.84
C VAL A 128 -4.08 -4.27 -8.78
N ASN A 129 -5.39 -4.11 -8.61
CA ASN A 129 -6.20 -4.98 -7.77
C ASN A 129 -6.53 -6.29 -8.52
N VAL A 130 -6.65 -7.39 -7.77
CA VAL A 130 -6.92 -8.74 -8.26
C VAL A 130 -8.41 -9.07 -8.14
#